data_AF-A0A2J4P9M3-F1
#
_entry.id   AF-A0A2J4P9M3-F1
#
_cell.length_a   1.000
_cell.length_b   1.000
_cell.length_c   1.000
_cell.angle_alpha   90.00
_cell.angle_beta   90.00
_cell.angle_gamma   90.00
#
_symmetry.space_group_name_H-M   'P 1'
#
loop_
_entity.id
_entity.type
_entity.pdbx_description
1 polymer ?
#
loop_
_entity_poly.entity_id
_entity_poly.type
_entity_poly.pdbx_seq_one_letter_code
_entity_poly.pdbx_strand_id
1 'polypeptide(L)'
;RFQRVKGIEDSKELFYQETLKGGKSKNDPQLLRRFVENAPEAIEWLARRGIMLNDITTTGGMSIDRTHRPRDGSAVGGYLISGLVRNITKRGIDVLLDTSVEEILMTDDEVSGVRLLTDENESVVVQTKSIVVATGGFSANSAMVVKYRPDLAGFVTTNHKGATGGGIALLERIGAGTVDMGEIQIHPTVEQQTSYLISESIRGGGAILVNPQGNRFFNEMETRDKVSAAIIALPEHFAYIVFDEHV
;
A
#
# COMPACT_ATOMS: atom_id res chain seq x y z
N ARG A 1 18.62 11.57 -4.00
CA ARG A 1 19.56 12.44 -3.22
C ARG A 1 19.86 11.88 -1.83
N PHE A 2 18.86 11.51 -1.04
CA PHE A 2 19.05 11.12 0.36
C PHE A 2 19.88 9.83 0.56
N GLN A 3 19.76 8.83 -0.31
CA GLN A 3 20.64 7.64 -0.30
C GLN A 3 22.12 8.03 -0.41
N ARG A 4 22.47 8.88 -1.38
CA ARG A 4 23.84 9.40 -1.55
C ARG A 4 24.36 10.13 -0.32
N VAL A 5 23.52 10.92 0.36
CA VAL A 5 23.91 11.62 1.60
C VAL A 5 24.26 10.64 2.73
N LYS A 6 23.63 9.46 2.75
CA LYS A 6 23.93 8.38 3.68
C LYS A 6 25.04 7.43 3.22
N GLY A 7 25.67 7.69 2.07
CA GLY A 7 26.68 6.78 1.50
C GLY A 7 26.09 5.45 0.99
N ILE A 8 24.79 5.38 0.76
CA ILE A 8 24.13 4.20 0.22
C ILE A 8 24.31 4.18 -1.30
N GLU A 9 24.95 3.12 -1.80
CA GLU A 9 25.09 2.82 -3.22
C GLU A 9 23.98 1.85 -3.64
N ASP A 10 23.03 2.34 -4.44
CA ASP A 10 21.91 1.56 -4.97
C ASP A 10 21.78 1.80 -6.48
N SER A 11 21.08 0.91 -7.18
CA SER A 11 20.82 1.07 -8.61
C SER A 11 19.38 0.75 -8.96
N LYS A 12 18.88 1.45 -9.99
CA LYS A 12 17.56 1.15 -10.57
C LYS A 12 17.46 -0.30 -11.02
N GLU A 13 18.52 -0.85 -11.61
CA GLU A 13 18.51 -2.23 -12.09
C GLU A 13 18.41 -3.22 -10.93
N LEU A 14 19.18 -3.03 -9.85
CA LEU A 14 19.05 -3.87 -8.66
C LEU A 14 17.63 -3.81 -8.08
N PHE A 15 17.08 -2.61 -7.92
CA PHE A 15 15.72 -2.44 -7.41
C PHE A 15 14.67 -3.11 -8.32
N TYR A 16 14.83 -3.01 -9.64
CA TYR A 16 13.98 -3.70 -10.62
C TYR A 16 14.04 -5.22 -10.45
N GLN A 17 15.25 -5.80 -10.40
CA GLN A 17 15.42 -7.25 -10.29
C GLN A 17 14.88 -7.80 -8.97
N GLU A 18 15.09 -7.09 -7.87
CA GLU A 18 14.55 -7.50 -6.57
C GLU A 18 13.02 -7.40 -6.53
N THR A 19 12.45 -6.35 -7.12
CA THR A 19 10.99 -6.20 -7.18
C THR A 19 10.35 -7.28 -8.06
N LEU A 20 10.96 -7.56 -9.22
CA LEU A 20 10.49 -8.62 -10.13
C LEU A 20 10.56 -9.99 -9.46
N LYS A 21 11.66 -10.27 -8.76
CA LYS A 21 11.83 -11.50 -7.97
C LYS A 21 10.79 -11.60 -6.86
N GLY A 22 10.56 -10.52 -6.12
CA GLY A 22 9.54 -10.44 -5.05
C GLY A 22 8.12 -10.67 -5.57
N GLY A 23 7.81 -10.17 -6.76
CA GLY A 23 6.55 -10.41 -7.46
C GLY A 23 6.47 -11.74 -8.22
N LYS A 24 7.44 -12.65 -8.02
CA LYS A 24 7.51 -13.97 -8.67
C LYS A 24 7.44 -13.90 -10.20
N SER A 25 8.03 -12.84 -10.77
CA SER A 25 8.02 -12.54 -12.20
C SER A 25 6.64 -12.35 -12.82
N LYS A 26 5.59 -12.09 -12.02
CA LYS A 26 4.24 -11.82 -12.50
C LYS A 26 3.99 -10.35 -12.85
N ASN A 27 4.87 -9.45 -12.40
CA ASN A 27 4.72 -8.02 -12.68
C ASN A 27 4.73 -7.75 -14.18
N ASP A 28 3.92 -6.78 -14.63
CA ASP A 28 4.10 -6.18 -15.96
C ASP A 28 5.49 -5.50 -16.03
N PRO A 29 6.39 -5.97 -16.92
CA PRO A 29 7.75 -5.44 -16.99
C PRO A 29 7.83 -3.95 -17.35
N GLN A 30 6.90 -3.44 -18.17
CA GLN A 30 6.89 -2.04 -18.59
C GLN A 30 6.43 -1.13 -17.44
N LEU A 31 5.38 -1.53 -16.73
CA LEU A 31 4.91 -0.80 -15.55
C LEU A 31 5.93 -0.84 -14.42
N LEU A 32 6.55 -1.99 -14.16
CA LEU A 32 7.61 -2.11 -13.15
C LEU A 32 8.82 -1.24 -13.50
N ARG A 33 9.26 -1.26 -14.76
CA ARG A 33 10.36 -0.39 -15.23
C ARG A 33 10.03 1.08 -14.99
N ARG A 34 8.83 1.50 -15.37
CA ARG A 34 8.36 2.88 -15.17
C ARG A 34 8.29 3.25 -13.69
N PHE A 35 7.83 2.35 -12.82
CA PHE A 35 7.81 2.56 -11.37
C PHE A 35 9.21 2.82 -10.83
N VAL A 36 10.16 1.92 -11.12
CA VAL A 36 11.55 2.02 -10.63
C VAL A 36 12.26 3.26 -11.19
N GLU A 37 12.04 3.58 -12.46
CA GLU A 37 12.69 4.73 -13.10
C GLU A 37 12.23 6.06 -12.50
N ASN A 38 10.96 6.16 -12.12
CA ASN A 38 10.35 7.38 -11.57
C ASN A 38 10.44 7.47 -10.04
N ALA A 39 10.76 6.40 -9.33
CA ALA A 39 10.82 6.41 -7.86
C ALA A 39 11.72 7.53 -7.27
N PRO A 40 12.94 7.79 -7.79
CA PRO A 40 13.75 8.90 -7.28
C PRO A 40 13.11 10.28 -7.50
N GLU A 41 12.45 10.48 -8.66
CA GLU A 41 11.80 11.74 -8.99
C GLU A 41 10.55 11.98 -8.13
N ALA A 42 9.82 10.91 -7.77
CA ALA A 42 8.70 11.00 -6.83
C ALA A 42 9.14 11.49 -5.44
N ILE A 43 10.28 11.01 -4.93
CA ILE A 43 10.86 11.50 -3.67
C ILE A 43 11.27 12.97 -3.78
N GLU A 44 11.89 13.39 -4.89
CA GLU A 44 12.24 14.80 -5.10
C GLU A 44 11.01 15.70 -5.30
N TRP A 45 9.94 15.17 -5.89
CA TRP A 45 8.66 15.87 -6.08
C TRP A 45 7.97 16.16 -4.75
N LEU A 46 8.03 15.21 -3.81
CA LEU A 46 7.56 15.36 -2.43
C LEU A 46 8.42 16.39 -1.68
N ALA A 47 9.75 16.30 -1.80
CA ALA A 47 10.66 17.22 -1.13
C ALA A 47 10.43 18.67 -1.58
N ARG A 48 10.23 18.91 -2.89
CA ARG A 48 9.88 20.23 -3.45
C ARG A 48 8.56 20.80 -2.92
N ARG A 49 7.72 19.96 -2.32
CA ARG A 49 6.42 20.31 -1.72
C ARG A 49 6.45 20.37 -0.19
N GLY A 50 7.65 20.36 0.41
CA GLY A 50 7.85 20.42 1.85
C GLY A 50 7.55 19.11 2.57
N ILE A 51 7.58 17.98 1.86
CA ILE A 51 7.36 16.65 2.41
C ILE A 51 8.70 15.91 2.36
N MET A 52 9.43 15.92 3.47
CA MET A 52 10.81 15.45 3.53
C MET A 52 10.89 14.01 4.01
N LEU A 53 11.22 13.09 3.10
CA LEU A 53 11.47 11.67 3.39
C LEU A 53 12.98 11.38 3.32
N ASN A 54 13.71 11.98 4.25
CA ASN A 54 15.18 12.07 4.26
C ASN A 54 15.86 11.11 5.24
N ASP A 55 15.10 10.28 5.94
CA ASP A 55 15.63 9.08 6.60
C ASP A 55 15.33 7.84 5.77
N ILE A 56 16.13 6.78 5.96
CA ILE A 56 16.10 5.59 5.11
C ILE A 56 16.31 4.38 6.02
N THR A 57 15.50 3.35 5.79
CA THR A 57 15.57 2.04 6.43
C THR A 57 15.45 0.92 5.38
N THR A 58 15.54 -0.32 5.83
CA THR A 58 15.33 -1.53 5.04
C THR A 58 14.04 -2.24 5.47
N THR A 59 13.39 -2.88 4.49
CA THR A 59 12.23 -3.75 4.70
C THR A 59 12.50 -5.10 4.03
N GLY A 60 11.64 -6.10 4.29
CA GLY A 60 11.81 -7.46 3.79
C GLY A 60 11.95 -7.52 2.27
N GLY A 61 12.82 -8.41 1.79
CA GLY A 61 13.08 -8.59 0.36
C GLY A 61 13.99 -7.55 -0.30
N MET A 62 14.57 -6.61 0.45
CA MET A 62 15.54 -5.63 -0.06
C MET A 62 16.96 -5.99 0.40
N SER A 63 17.94 -5.94 -0.51
CA SER A 63 19.37 -6.04 -0.15
C SER A 63 20.02 -4.70 0.22
N ILE A 64 19.37 -3.58 -0.13
CA ILE A 64 19.89 -2.22 0.09
C ILE A 64 18.81 -1.35 0.74
N ASP A 65 19.25 -0.50 1.67
CA ASP A 65 18.45 0.55 2.30
C ASP A 65 17.84 1.51 1.25
N ARG A 66 16.53 1.38 1.03
CA ARG A 66 15.79 2.23 0.08
C ARG A 66 14.37 2.60 0.50
N THR A 67 13.97 2.27 1.72
CA THR A 67 12.66 2.67 2.25
C THR A 67 12.77 4.04 2.90
N HIS A 68 12.33 5.06 2.16
CA HIS A 68 12.35 6.46 2.59
C HIS A 68 11.26 6.78 3.62
N ARG A 69 11.62 7.46 4.70
CA ARG A 69 10.72 7.87 5.78
C ARG A 69 11.07 9.26 6.35
N PRO A 70 10.15 9.89 7.10
CA PRO A 70 10.46 11.12 7.83
C PRO A 70 11.56 10.90 8.87
N ARG A 71 12.49 11.85 9.00
CA ARG A 71 13.60 11.76 9.96
C ARG A 71 13.18 11.80 11.42
N ASP A 72 12.02 12.38 11.71
CA ASP A 72 11.47 12.45 13.06
C ASP A 72 10.81 11.13 13.52
N GLY A 73 10.86 10.07 12.70
CA GLY A 73 10.28 8.77 13.02
C GLY A 73 8.76 8.71 12.87
N SER A 74 8.11 9.79 12.42
CA SER A 74 6.66 9.81 12.19
C SER A 74 6.22 8.71 11.23
N ALA A 75 5.04 8.16 11.47
CA ALA A 75 4.39 7.24 10.54
C ALA A 75 4.25 7.91 9.15
N VAL A 76 4.89 7.30 8.13
CA VAL A 76 5.03 7.90 6.79
C VAL A 76 3.68 8.22 6.15
N GLY A 77 2.66 7.40 6.36
CA GLY A 77 1.31 7.62 5.80
C GLY A 77 0.69 8.93 6.27
N GLY A 78 0.62 9.14 7.59
CA GLY A 78 0.10 10.39 8.17
C GLY A 78 0.92 11.61 7.74
N TYR A 79 2.25 11.47 7.74
CA TYR A 79 3.16 12.53 7.29
C TYR A 79 2.91 12.94 5.83
N LEU A 80 2.77 11.96 4.94
CA LEU A 80 2.44 12.18 3.52
C LEU A 80 1.09 12.87 3.37
N ILE A 81 0.03 12.34 3.99
CA ILE A 81 -1.32 12.88 3.85
C ILE A 81 -1.40 14.31 4.38
N SER A 82 -0.88 14.59 5.58
CA SER A 82 -0.85 15.96 6.11
C SER A 82 -0.09 16.92 5.18
N GLY A 83 1.02 16.47 4.59
CA GLY A 83 1.78 17.24 3.62
C GLY A 83 1.03 17.52 2.32
N LEU A 84 0.35 16.51 1.78
CA LEU A 84 -0.43 16.60 0.55
C LEU A 84 -1.67 17.47 0.73
N VAL A 85 -2.39 17.34 1.85
CA VAL A 85 -3.54 18.18 2.20
C VAL A 85 -3.13 19.65 2.25
N ARG A 86 -2.02 20.00 2.93
CA ARG A 86 -1.49 21.37 2.92
C ARG A 86 -1.24 21.89 1.50
N ASN A 87 -0.76 21.02 0.60
CA ASN A 87 -0.47 21.37 -0.79
C ASN A 87 -1.75 21.55 -1.64
N ILE A 88 -2.80 20.78 -1.38
CA ILE A 88 -4.13 20.91 -1.99
C ILE A 88 -4.77 22.23 -1.54
N THR A 89 -4.82 22.48 -0.23
CA THR A 89 -5.38 23.72 0.35
C THR A 89 -4.68 24.97 -0.19
N LYS A 90 -3.34 24.97 -0.24
CA LYS A 90 -2.56 26.10 -0.78
C LYS A 90 -2.88 26.42 -2.24
N ARG A 91 -3.34 25.42 -3.01
CA ARG A 91 -3.67 25.56 -4.44
C ARG A 91 -5.15 25.85 -4.68
N GLY A 92 -5.98 25.85 -3.64
CA GLY A 92 -7.43 26.01 -3.78
C GLY A 92 -8.06 24.89 -4.61
N ILE A 93 -7.55 23.65 -4.47
CA ILE A 93 -8.16 22.48 -5.12
C ILE A 93 -9.35 22.06 -4.26
N ASP A 94 -10.53 21.97 -4.88
CA ASP A 94 -11.76 21.53 -4.22
C ASP A 94 -11.68 20.06 -3.82
N VAL A 95 -12.10 19.78 -2.58
CA VAL A 95 -12.21 18.41 -2.04
C VAL A 95 -13.60 18.25 -1.48
N LEU A 96 -14.38 17.39 -2.12
CA LEU A 96 -15.70 17.00 -1.63
C LEU A 96 -15.54 15.75 -0.77
N LEU A 97 -15.67 15.93 0.55
CA LEU A 97 -15.78 14.83 1.49
C LEU A 97 -17.21 14.30 1.53
N ASP A 98 -17.40 13.12 2.10
CA ASP A 98 -18.71 12.48 2.27
C ASP A 98 -19.53 12.45 0.96
N THR A 99 -18.82 12.36 -0.16
CA THR A 99 -19.35 12.36 -1.52
C THR A 99 -18.79 11.15 -2.25
N SER A 100 -19.67 10.27 -2.71
CA SER A 100 -19.31 9.05 -3.43
C SER A 100 -19.61 9.17 -4.92
N VAL A 101 -18.84 8.48 -5.76
CA VAL A 101 -19.13 8.38 -7.19
C VAL A 101 -20.01 7.15 -7.42
N GLU A 102 -21.21 7.36 -7.95
CA GLU A 102 -22.17 6.29 -8.23
C GLU A 102 -22.02 5.74 -9.66
N GLU A 103 -21.74 6.63 -10.60
CA GLU A 103 -21.75 6.34 -12.03
C GLU A 103 -20.72 7.20 -12.78
N ILE A 104 -20.00 6.60 -13.72
CA ILE A 104 -19.23 7.32 -14.74
C ILE A 104 -20.14 7.45 -15.95
N LEU A 105 -20.41 8.70 -16.36
CA LEU A 105 -21.26 9.00 -17.51
C LEU A 105 -20.42 8.97 -18.78
N MET A 106 -20.95 8.26 -19.78
CA MET A 106 -20.29 8.07 -21.08
C MET A 106 -21.17 8.63 -22.20
N THR A 107 -20.56 9.15 -23.25
CA THR A 107 -21.21 9.60 -24.49
C THR A 107 -20.28 9.28 -25.65
N ASP A 108 -20.76 8.54 -26.65
CA ASP A 108 -19.95 8.09 -27.79
C ASP A 108 -18.64 7.40 -27.38
N ASP A 109 -18.70 6.52 -26.38
CA ASP A 109 -17.56 5.81 -25.76
C ASP A 109 -16.51 6.71 -25.09
N GLU A 110 -16.80 8.00 -24.90
CA GLU A 110 -15.97 8.95 -24.17
C GLU A 110 -16.60 9.34 -22.83
N VAL A 111 -15.76 9.69 -21.85
CA VAL A 111 -16.21 10.23 -20.56
C VAL A 111 -16.88 11.58 -20.77
N SER A 112 -18.12 11.72 -20.31
CA SER A 112 -18.87 12.99 -20.32
C SER A 112 -19.13 13.56 -18.93
N GLY A 113 -19.04 12.75 -17.87
CA GLY A 113 -19.22 13.23 -16.51
C GLY A 113 -19.15 12.15 -15.44
N VAL A 114 -19.46 12.55 -14.21
CA VAL A 114 -19.67 11.66 -13.07
C VAL A 114 -20.95 12.02 -12.35
N ARG A 115 -21.68 11.00 -11.90
CA ARG A 115 -22.77 11.13 -10.94
C ARG A 115 -22.21 10.93 -9.55
N LEU A 116 -22.42 11.92 -8.70
CA LEU A 116 -22.03 11.95 -7.31
C LEU A 116 -23.28 11.73 -6.44
N LEU A 117 -23.08 11.07 -5.30
CA LEU A 117 -24.05 10.92 -4.23
C LEU A 117 -23.46 11.52 -2.96
N THR A 118 -24.10 12.55 -2.42
CA THR A 118 -23.71 13.20 -1.16
C THR A 118 -24.21 12.42 0.05
N ASP A 119 -23.77 12.80 1.25
CA ASP A 119 -24.24 12.25 2.53
C ASP A 119 -25.72 12.56 2.82
N GLU A 120 -26.25 13.65 2.25
CA GLU A 120 -27.67 13.99 2.25
C GLU A 120 -28.50 13.15 1.25
N ASN A 121 -27.88 12.18 0.56
CA ASN A 121 -28.44 11.39 -0.54
C ASN A 121 -28.90 12.22 -1.74
N GLU A 122 -28.27 13.37 -1.98
CA GLU A 122 -28.52 14.16 -3.18
C GLU A 122 -27.66 13.65 -4.34
N SER A 123 -28.28 13.54 -5.52
CA SER A 123 -27.58 13.17 -6.75
C SER A 123 -27.14 14.42 -7.50
N VAL A 124 -25.84 14.57 -7.68
CA VAL A 124 -25.22 15.72 -8.38
C VAL A 124 -24.44 15.22 -9.58
N VAL A 125 -24.61 15.85 -10.74
CA VAL A 125 -23.84 15.53 -11.95
C VAL A 125 -22.75 16.58 -12.16
N VAL A 126 -21.50 16.11 -12.28
CA VAL A 126 -20.37 16.95 -12.67
C VAL A 126 -19.92 16.55 -14.07
N GLN A 127 -20.04 17.49 -15.01
CA GLN A 127 -19.57 17.31 -16.39
C GLN A 127 -18.04 17.39 -16.43
N THR A 128 -17.39 16.40 -17.03
CA THR A 128 -15.93 16.36 -17.19
C THR A 128 -15.55 15.53 -18.40
N LYS A 129 -14.38 15.83 -18.97
CA LYS A 129 -13.80 15.06 -20.09
C LYS A 129 -12.85 13.96 -19.63
N SER A 130 -12.50 13.95 -18.34
CA SER A 130 -11.46 13.05 -17.83
C SER A 130 -11.68 12.77 -16.35
N ILE A 131 -11.42 11.52 -15.97
CA ILE A 131 -11.52 11.02 -14.61
C ILE A 131 -10.23 10.28 -14.28
N VAL A 132 -9.69 10.52 -13.08
CA VAL A 132 -8.61 9.72 -12.51
C VAL A 132 -9.20 8.90 -11.37
N VAL A 133 -9.22 7.58 -11.52
CA VAL A 133 -9.70 6.67 -10.49
C VAL A 133 -8.56 6.33 -9.53
N ALA A 134 -8.66 6.79 -8.28
CA ALA A 134 -7.65 6.60 -7.24
C ALA A 134 -8.27 6.04 -5.94
N THR A 135 -9.17 5.05 -6.07
CA THR A 135 -10.08 4.59 -5.01
C THR A 135 -9.51 3.54 -4.05
N GLY A 136 -8.23 3.19 -4.18
CA GLY A 136 -7.61 2.13 -3.39
C GLY A 136 -8.11 0.72 -3.76
N GLY A 137 -7.97 -0.22 -2.82
CA GLY A 137 -8.23 -1.65 -3.02
C GLY A 137 -9.57 -2.14 -2.46
N PHE A 138 -9.65 -3.46 -2.22
CA PHE A 138 -10.87 -4.17 -1.80
C PHE A 138 -10.69 -5.09 -0.58
N SER A 139 -9.57 -4.99 0.15
CA SER A 139 -9.26 -5.89 1.28
C SER A 139 -10.16 -5.71 2.51
N ALA A 140 -10.99 -4.67 2.58
CA ALA A 140 -12.03 -4.54 3.60
C ALA A 140 -13.37 -5.19 3.18
N ASN A 141 -13.47 -5.68 1.95
CA ASN A 141 -14.62 -6.44 1.44
C ASN A 141 -14.31 -7.93 1.49
N SER A 142 -14.61 -8.58 2.62
CA SER A 142 -14.31 -10.00 2.83
C SER A 142 -14.96 -10.91 1.79
N ALA A 143 -16.15 -10.57 1.28
CA ALA A 143 -16.80 -11.36 0.23
C ALA A 143 -15.99 -11.32 -1.08
N MET A 144 -15.49 -10.15 -1.46
CA MET A 144 -14.65 -9.99 -2.65
C MET A 144 -13.27 -10.64 -2.46
N VAL A 145 -12.67 -10.53 -1.27
CA VAL A 145 -11.42 -11.24 -0.93
C VAL A 145 -11.62 -12.74 -1.06
N VAL A 146 -12.65 -13.32 -0.43
CA VAL A 146 -12.93 -14.76 -0.46
C VAL A 146 -13.29 -15.24 -1.86
N LYS A 147 -13.96 -14.42 -2.69
CA LYS A 147 -14.23 -14.73 -4.09
C LYS A 147 -12.94 -15.03 -4.87
N TYR A 148 -11.87 -14.26 -4.66
CA TYR A 148 -10.61 -14.42 -5.38
C TYR A 148 -9.58 -15.29 -4.64
N ARG A 149 -9.67 -15.37 -3.31
CA ARG A 149 -8.80 -16.16 -2.43
C ARG A 149 -9.61 -16.81 -1.30
N PRO A 150 -10.29 -17.94 -1.58
CA PRO A 150 -11.13 -18.62 -0.60
C PRO A 150 -10.39 -19.06 0.67
N ASP A 151 -9.08 -19.30 0.56
CA ASP A 151 -8.19 -19.66 1.66
C ASP A 151 -7.99 -18.53 2.68
N LEU A 152 -8.35 -17.28 2.34
CA LEU A 152 -8.30 -16.14 3.25
C LEU A 152 -9.60 -15.90 4.02
N ALA A 153 -10.56 -16.83 3.96
CA ALA A 153 -11.78 -16.75 4.77
C ALA A 153 -11.43 -16.68 6.27
N GLY A 154 -11.99 -15.69 6.96
CA GLY A 154 -11.76 -15.46 8.40
C GLY A 154 -10.54 -14.60 8.73
N PHE A 155 -9.72 -14.21 7.75
CA PHE A 155 -8.61 -13.27 8.00
C PHE A 155 -9.15 -11.87 8.30
N VAL A 156 -8.49 -11.20 9.26
CA VAL A 156 -8.74 -9.79 9.58
C VAL A 156 -8.11 -8.86 8.54
N THR A 157 -8.62 -7.63 8.45
CA THR A 157 -8.12 -6.63 7.50
C THR A 157 -7.47 -5.45 8.21
N THR A 158 -6.28 -5.08 7.75
CA THR A 158 -5.55 -3.90 8.25
C THR A 158 -5.99 -2.59 7.57
N ASN A 159 -6.98 -2.65 6.69
CA ASN A 159 -7.39 -1.52 5.87
C ASN A 159 -8.52 -0.72 6.52
N HIS A 160 -8.61 0.55 6.14
CA HIS A 160 -9.77 1.37 6.49
C HIS A 160 -11.05 0.78 5.88
N LYS A 161 -12.20 0.99 6.55
CA LYS A 161 -13.51 0.45 6.17
C LYS A 161 -13.98 0.76 4.74
N GLY A 162 -13.38 1.76 4.08
CA GLY A 162 -13.74 2.19 2.73
C GLY A 162 -13.02 1.44 1.61
N ALA A 163 -12.03 0.59 1.91
CA ALA A 163 -11.30 -0.19 0.92
C ALA A 163 -12.13 -1.41 0.45
N THR A 164 -13.28 -1.17 -0.19
CA THR A 164 -14.30 -2.18 -0.49
C THR A 164 -14.34 -2.59 -1.96
N GLY A 165 -13.51 -2.01 -2.82
CA GLY A 165 -13.49 -2.28 -4.26
C GLY A 165 -14.53 -1.50 -5.07
N GLY A 166 -15.15 -0.47 -4.53
CA GLY A 166 -16.19 0.31 -5.22
C GLY A 166 -15.74 0.88 -6.58
N GLY A 167 -14.52 1.42 -6.66
CA GLY A 167 -13.98 1.93 -7.93
C GLY A 167 -13.69 0.85 -8.96
N ILE A 168 -13.37 -0.38 -8.52
CA ILE A 168 -13.21 -1.54 -9.43
C ILE A 168 -14.56 -1.87 -10.05
N ALA A 169 -15.60 -2.00 -9.23
CA ALA A 169 -16.95 -2.28 -9.71
C ALA A 169 -17.49 -1.16 -10.64
N LEU A 170 -17.16 0.10 -10.35
CA LEU A 170 -17.50 1.24 -11.20
C LEU A 170 -16.86 1.14 -12.59
N LEU A 171 -15.59 0.76 -12.65
CA LEU A 171 -14.85 0.59 -13.91
C LEU A 171 -15.32 -0.65 -14.69
N GLU A 172 -15.59 -1.77 -14.02
CA GLU A 172 -16.13 -2.97 -14.68
C GLU A 172 -17.49 -2.71 -15.34
N ARG A 173 -18.35 -1.86 -14.75
CA ARG A 173 -19.65 -1.48 -15.35
C ARG A 173 -19.52 -0.76 -16.69
N ILE A 174 -18.42 -0.04 -16.92
CA ILE A 174 -18.14 0.64 -18.19
C ILE A 174 -17.21 -0.20 -19.10
N GLY A 175 -17.05 -1.49 -18.81
CA GLY A 175 -16.32 -2.44 -19.65
C GLY A 175 -14.82 -2.52 -19.41
N ALA A 176 -14.29 -1.92 -18.33
CA ALA A 176 -12.88 -2.07 -18.00
C ALA A 176 -12.56 -3.51 -17.54
N GLY A 177 -11.44 -4.05 -18.03
CA GLY A 177 -10.90 -5.32 -17.54
C GLY A 177 -10.16 -5.16 -16.21
N THR A 178 -10.05 -6.26 -15.46
CA THR A 178 -9.21 -6.37 -14.27
C THR A 178 -8.02 -7.31 -14.52
N VAL A 179 -6.94 -7.10 -13.79
CA VAL A 179 -5.74 -7.95 -13.83
C VAL A 179 -5.36 -8.35 -12.40
N ASP A 180 -4.86 -9.57 -12.23
CA ASP A 180 -4.25 -10.06 -10.99
C ASP A 180 -5.11 -9.95 -9.71
N MET A 181 -6.44 -9.99 -9.83
CA MET A 181 -7.38 -9.87 -8.69
C MET A 181 -7.17 -10.95 -7.60
N GLY A 182 -6.56 -12.08 -7.93
CA GLY A 182 -6.19 -13.14 -6.99
C GLY A 182 -4.89 -12.90 -6.22
N GLU A 183 -4.07 -11.93 -6.63
CA GLU A 183 -2.79 -11.60 -5.97
C GLU A 183 -3.03 -10.74 -4.71
N ILE A 184 -3.75 -11.32 -3.74
CA ILE A 184 -4.06 -10.69 -2.45
C ILE A 184 -2.94 -11.00 -1.45
N GLN A 185 -2.33 -9.95 -0.92
CA GLN A 185 -1.25 -10.05 0.07
C GLN A 185 -1.80 -9.95 1.50
N ILE A 186 -1.36 -10.87 2.36
CA ILE A 186 -1.53 -10.78 3.82
C ILE A 186 -0.30 -10.16 4.47
N HIS A 187 -0.51 -9.46 5.60
CA HIS A 187 0.58 -8.94 6.40
C HIS A 187 0.93 -9.95 7.51
N PRO A 188 2.21 -10.32 7.70
CA PRO A 188 2.58 -11.38 8.65
C PRO A 188 2.37 -10.98 10.12
N THR A 189 2.50 -9.69 10.43
CA THR A 189 2.47 -9.18 11.81
C THR A 189 1.29 -8.24 12.00
N VAL A 190 0.16 -8.79 12.45
CA VAL A 190 -1.10 -8.09 12.70
C VAL A 190 -1.64 -8.54 14.05
N GLU A 191 -1.98 -7.58 14.90
CA GLU A 191 -2.70 -7.86 16.13
C GLU A 191 -4.15 -8.21 15.76
N GLN A 192 -4.58 -9.43 16.09
CA GLN A 192 -5.80 -10.03 15.54
C GLN A 192 -7.08 -9.39 16.07
N GLN A 193 -7.09 -8.86 17.29
CA GLN A 193 -8.31 -8.30 17.89
C GLN A 193 -8.65 -6.91 17.34
N THR A 194 -7.63 -6.08 17.20
CA THR A 194 -7.73 -4.68 16.77
C THR A 194 -7.47 -4.51 15.28
N SER A 195 -6.98 -5.55 14.61
CA SER A 195 -6.47 -5.51 13.22
C SER A 195 -5.32 -4.50 13.03
N TYR A 196 -4.64 -4.13 14.11
CA TYR A 196 -3.54 -3.18 14.06
C TYR A 196 -2.31 -3.82 13.39
N LEU A 197 -1.82 -3.17 12.34
CA LEU A 197 -0.62 -3.62 11.64
C LEU A 197 0.62 -3.24 12.45
N ILE A 198 1.42 -4.25 12.81
CA ILE A 198 2.72 -4.01 13.45
C ILE A 198 3.77 -3.88 12.35
N SER A 199 4.34 -2.68 12.22
CA SER A 199 5.17 -2.28 11.07
C SER A 199 6.33 -3.24 10.81
N GLU A 200 6.54 -3.57 9.53
CA GLU A 200 7.71 -4.32 9.08
C GLU A 200 9.04 -3.61 9.38
N SER A 201 9.02 -2.28 9.51
CA SER A 201 10.21 -1.53 9.92
C SER A 201 10.72 -1.89 11.31
N ILE A 202 9.89 -2.48 12.18
CA ILE A 202 10.30 -2.96 13.50
C ILE A 202 11.21 -4.18 13.33
N ARG A 203 10.86 -5.12 12.43
CA ARG A 203 11.74 -6.24 12.03
C ARG A 203 12.99 -5.75 11.33
N GLY A 204 12.84 -4.81 10.39
CA GLY A 204 13.99 -4.17 9.71
C GLY A 204 14.91 -3.40 10.64
N GLY A 205 14.41 -2.94 11.79
CA GLY A 205 15.17 -2.27 12.85
C GLY A 205 15.93 -3.23 13.78
N GLY A 206 15.71 -4.56 13.67
CA GLY A 206 16.41 -5.56 14.46
C GLY A 206 15.52 -6.44 15.34
N ALA A 207 14.20 -6.22 15.35
CA ALA A 207 13.29 -7.08 16.10
C ALA A 207 13.30 -8.52 15.58
N ILE A 208 13.17 -9.48 16.50
CA ILE A 208 13.12 -10.91 16.19
C ILE A 208 11.70 -11.47 16.34
N LEU A 209 11.42 -12.55 15.62
CA LEU A 209 10.19 -13.33 15.78
C LEU A 209 10.48 -14.57 16.63
N VAL A 210 9.72 -14.75 17.70
CA VAL A 210 9.82 -15.94 18.57
C VAL A 210 8.48 -16.65 18.68
N ASN A 211 8.52 -17.97 18.72
CA ASN A 211 7.35 -18.80 19.00
C ASN A 211 6.99 -18.75 20.51
N PRO A 212 5.85 -19.32 20.93
CA PRO A 212 5.45 -19.33 22.34
C PRO A 212 6.42 -20.06 23.28
N GLN A 213 7.34 -20.86 22.74
CA GLN A 213 8.41 -21.53 23.49
C GLN A 213 9.69 -20.68 23.60
N GLY A 214 9.68 -19.45 23.07
CA GLY A 214 10.80 -18.50 23.15
C GLY A 214 11.89 -18.73 22.09
N ASN A 215 11.65 -19.56 21.08
CA ASN A 215 12.64 -19.87 20.05
C ASN A 215 12.38 -19.08 18.77
N ARG A 216 13.45 -18.61 18.12
CA ARG A 216 13.38 -18.12 16.73
C ARG A 216 13.08 -19.30 15.79
N PHE A 217 12.27 -19.05 14.76
CA PHE A 217 11.77 -20.11 13.89
C PHE A 217 11.87 -19.78 12.39
N PHE A 218 12.16 -18.52 12.02
CA PHE A 218 12.25 -18.11 10.63
C PHE A 218 13.12 -16.85 10.46
N ASN A 219 13.56 -16.58 9.24
CA ASN A 219 14.24 -15.33 8.90
C ASN A 219 13.21 -14.19 8.77
N GLU A 220 13.31 -13.19 9.65
CA GLU A 220 12.37 -12.07 9.78
C GLU A 220 12.38 -11.12 8.57
N MET A 221 13.43 -11.17 7.74
CA MET A 221 13.65 -10.29 6.57
C MET A 221 13.26 -10.92 5.22
N GLU A 222 12.71 -12.12 5.24
CA GLU A 222 12.11 -12.75 4.04
C GLU A 222 10.81 -12.05 3.59
N THR A 223 10.32 -12.43 2.42
CA THR A 223 9.08 -11.89 1.87
C THR A 223 7.85 -12.25 2.72
N ARG A 224 6.84 -11.38 2.69
CA ARG A 224 5.63 -11.48 3.54
C ARG A 224 4.89 -12.81 3.40
N ASP A 225 4.85 -13.41 2.22
CA ASP A 225 4.23 -14.71 1.99
C ASP A 225 4.95 -15.83 2.76
N LYS A 226 6.29 -15.81 2.77
CA LYS A 226 7.10 -16.78 3.52
C LYS A 226 7.01 -16.57 5.02
N VAL A 227 7.11 -15.33 5.49
CA VAL A 227 7.01 -15.03 6.93
C VAL A 227 5.61 -15.37 7.45
N SER A 228 4.56 -15.04 6.71
CA SER A 228 3.19 -15.42 7.06
C SER A 228 3.01 -16.93 7.10
N ALA A 229 3.52 -17.65 6.09
CA ALA A 229 3.45 -19.11 6.07
C ALA A 229 4.17 -19.76 7.25
N ALA A 230 5.33 -19.22 7.65
CA ALA A 230 6.06 -19.71 8.82
C ALA A 230 5.31 -19.49 10.14
N ILE A 231 4.64 -18.34 10.31
CA ILE A 231 3.81 -18.06 11.50
C ILE A 231 2.57 -18.96 11.51
N ILE A 232 1.88 -19.11 10.38
CA ILE A 232 0.68 -19.96 10.25
C ILE A 232 1.02 -21.43 10.49
N ALA A 233 2.22 -21.88 10.15
CA ALA A 233 2.66 -23.25 10.38
C ALA A 233 2.98 -23.58 11.86
N LEU A 234 3.06 -22.57 12.74
CA LEU A 234 3.18 -22.81 14.19
C LEU A 234 1.90 -23.47 14.71
N PRO A 235 1.97 -24.41 15.67
CA PRO A 235 0.80 -25.05 16.26
C PRO A 235 -0.24 -24.06 16.82
N GLU A 236 0.23 -22.91 17.30
CA GLU A 236 -0.58 -21.87 17.92
C GLU A 236 -1.03 -20.79 16.92
N HIS A 237 -0.50 -20.80 15.69
CA HIS A 237 -0.79 -19.84 14.62
C HIS A 237 -0.48 -18.37 14.93
N PHE A 238 0.36 -18.09 15.94
CA PHE A 238 0.85 -16.76 16.26
C PHE A 238 2.31 -16.80 16.73
N ALA A 239 2.96 -15.63 16.69
CA ALA A 239 4.32 -15.41 17.17
C ALA A 239 4.40 -14.09 17.94
N TYR A 240 5.43 -13.93 18.76
CA TYR A 240 5.75 -12.67 19.42
C TYR A 240 6.84 -11.93 18.64
N ILE A 241 6.70 -10.60 18.54
CA ILE A 241 7.77 -9.72 18.10
C ILE A 241 8.50 -9.22 19.35
N VAL A 242 9.81 -9.42 19.41
CA VAL A 242 10.65 -9.03 20.57
C VAL A 242 11.73 -8.07 20.09
N PHE A 243 11.89 -6.96 20.81
CA PHE A 243 12.89 -5.93 20.57
C PHE A 243 13.24 -5.21 21.87
N ASP A 244 14.35 -4.47 21.89
CA ASP A 244 14.81 -3.68 23.01
C ASP A 244 14.61 -2.17 22.77
N GLU A 245 15.20 -1.33 23.61
CA GLU A 245 15.07 0.13 23.54
C GLU A 245 15.76 0.77 22.31
N HIS A 246 16.55 0.01 21.55
CA HIS A 246 17.26 0.52 20.38
C HIS A 246 16.41 0.49 19.09
N VAL A 247 15.30 -0.26 19.10
CA VAL A 247 14.38 -0.43 17.96
C VAL A 247 13.18 0.51 18.09
#